data_AF-A0A109BCL9-F1
#
_entry.id   AF-A0A109BCL9-F1
#
_cell.length_a   1.000
_cell.length_b   1.000
_cell.length_c   1.000
_cell.angle_alpha   90.00
_cell.angle_beta   90.00
_cell.angle_gamma   90.00
#
_symmetry.space_group_name_H-M   'P 1'
#
loop_
_entity.id
_entity.type
_entity.pdbx_description
1 polymer ?
#
loop_
_entity_poly.entity_id
_entity_poly.type
_entity_poly.pdbx_seq_one_letter_code
_entity_poly.pdbx_strand_id
1 'polypeptide(L)' 'MGKIDIASKFDAVLLVLLDQCFEATQIYEAERDAVIAALVRPGSKARNRRGAMSVSLFKKIGRMVWERDGITPLNG' A
#
# COMPACT_ATOMS: atom_id res chain seq x y z
N MET A 1 10.84 -8.06 -8.46
CA MET A 1 9.67 -7.15 -8.40
C MET A 1 8.53 -7.89 -7.76
N GLY A 2 8.00 -7.36 -6.65
CA GLY A 2 6.94 -8.02 -5.85
C GLY A 2 5.58 -7.99 -6.55
N LYS A 3 4.80 -9.05 -6.35
CA LYS A 3 3.41 -9.19 -6.78
C LYS A 3 2.57 -9.41 -5.53
N ILE A 4 1.41 -8.77 -5.46
CA ILE A 4 0.40 -9.12 -4.44
C ILE A 4 -0.40 -10.31 -4.97
N ASP A 5 -0.31 -11.44 -4.28
CA ASP A 5 -1.15 -12.60 -4.59
C ASP A 5 -2.51 -12.48 -3.89
N ILE A 6 -3.50 -12.01 -4.65
CA ILE A 6 -4.87 -11.81 -4.17
C ILE A 6 -5.61 -13.12 -3.84
N ALA A 7 -5.09 -14.27 -4.29
CA ALA A 7 -5.65 -15.58 -3.96
C ALA A 7 -5.25 -16.05 -2.55
N SER A 8 -4.14 -15.52 -2.02
CA SER A 8 -3.71 -15.79 -0.64
C SER A 8 -4.64 -15.11 0.37
N LYS A 9 -4.68 -15.66 1.59
CA LYS A 9 -5.36 -15.05 2.73
C LYS A 9 -4.46 -13.98 3.36
N PHE A 10 -4.97 -12.77 3.48
CA PHE A 10 -4.35 -11.65 4.20
C PHE A 10 -5.44 -10.65 4.58
N ASP A 11 -5.28 -9.96 5.70
CA ASP A 11 -6.24 -8.96 6.15
C ASP A 11 -5.88 -7.56 5.61
N ALA A 12 -4.58 -7.25 5.55
CA ALA A 12 -4.05 -5.98 5.06
C ALA A 12 -2.71 -6.14 4.34
N VAL A 13 -2.33 -5.11 3.57
CA VAL A 13 -1.00 -4.94 2.97
C VAL A 13 -0.35 -3.71 3.58
N LEU A 14 0.95 -3.79 3.84
CA LEU A 14 1.77 -2.66 4.28
C LEU A 14 2.68 -2.18 3.16
N LEU A 15 2.68 -0.87 2.93
CA LEU A 15 3.72 -0.18 2.18
C LEU A 15 4.67 0.48 3.16
N VAL A 16 5.91 0.01 3.20
CA VAL A 16 7.00 0.59 4.00
C VAL A 16 7.89 1.40 3.06
N LEU A 17 8.00 2.71 3.30
CA LEU A 17 8.92 3.57 2.58
C LEU A 17 10.23 3.67 3.36
N LEU A 18 11.33 3.38 2.69
CA LEU A 18 12.68 3.43 3.25
C LEU A 18 13.44 4.61 2.64
N ASP A 19 14.32 5.22 3.43
CA ASP A 19 15.32 6.17 2.91
C ASP A 19 16.57 5.44 2.36
N GLN A 20 17.58 6.21 1.95
CA GLN A 20 18.84 5.69 1.44
C GLN A 20 19.65 4.85 2.45
N CYS A 21 19.34 4.97 3.74
CA CYS A 21 19.96 4.21 4.83
C CYS A 21 19.15 2.94 5.17
N PHE A 22 18.11 2.62 4.41
CA PHE A 22 17.15 1.54 4.68
C PHE A 22 16.33 1.74 5.96
N GLU A 23 16.24 2.98 6.44
CA GLU A 23 15.45 3.31 7.62
C GLU A 23 14.01 3.66 7.22
N ALA A 24 13.03 3.19 7.98
CA ALA A 24 11.62 3.47 7.70
C ALA A 24 11.31 4.96 7.87
N THR A 25 10.60 5.54 6.90
CA THR A 25 10.17 6.95 6.91
C THR A 25 8.65 7.06 7.08
N GLN A 26 7.89 6.20 6.40
CA GLN A 26 6.43 6.15 6.48
C GLN A 26 5.94 4.71 6.30
N ILE A 27 4.85 4.36 6.98
CA ILE A 27 4.13 3.10 6.80
C ILE A 27 2.68 3.41 6.47
N TYR A 28 2.19 2.83 5.37
CA TYR A 28 0.79 2.88 4.98
C TYR A 28 0.19 1.48 5.05
N GLU A 29 -1.04 1.40 5.54
CA GLU A 29 -1.84 0.19 5.62
C GLU A 29 -3.03 0.30 4.67
N ALA A 30 -3.27 -0.74 3.87
CA ALA A 30 -4.49 -0.86 3.06
C ALA A 30 -5.16 -2.21 3.31
N GLU A 31 -6.46 -2.18 3.61
CA GLU A 31 -7.26 -3.39 3.78
C GLU A 31 -7.38 -4.18 2.49
N ARG A 32 -7.60 -5.49 2.62
CA ARG A 32 -7.73 -6.43 1.50
C ARG A 32 -8.67 -5.95 0.41
N ASP A 33 -9.87 -5.50 0.77
CA ASP A 33 -10.89 -5.14 -0.21
C ASP A 33 -10.49 -3.91 -1.03
N ALA A 34 -9.83 -2.93 -0.41
CA ALA A 34 -9.29 -1.76 -1.09
C ALA A 34 -8.17 -2.14 -2.08
N VAL A 35 -7.28 -3.06 -1.66
CA VAL A 35 -6.19 -3.57 -2.51
C VAL A 35 -6.74 -4.33 -3.72
N ILE A 36 -7.71 -5.23 -3.50
CA ILE A 36 -8.34 -6.00 -4.58
C ILE A 36 -9.05 -5.07 -5.55
N ALA A 37 -9.89 -4.15 -5.05
CA ALA A 37 -10.61 -3.18 -5.88
C ALA A 37 -9.66 -2.36 -6.77
N ALA A 38 -8.53 -1.90 -6.23
CA ALA A 38 -7.52 -1.17 -6.99
C ALA A 38 -6.84 -2.03 -8.07
N LEU A 39 -6.53 -3.28 -7.78
CA LEU A 39 -5.88 -4.20 -8.71
C LEU A 39 -6.79 -4.68 -9.84
N VAL A 40 -8.11 -4.80 -9.60
CA VAL A 40 -9.06 -5.28 -10.62
C VAL A 40 -9.71 -4.18 -11.46
N ARG A 41 -9.57 -2.90 -11.07
CA ARG A 41 -10.18 -1.75 -11.76
C ARG A 41 -9.86 -1.73 -13.26
N PRO A 42 -10.85 -1.51 -14.15
CA PRO A 42 -10.60 -1.39 -15.60
C PRO A 42 -9.53 -0.32 -15.90
N GLY A 43 -8.57 -0.64 -16.76
CA GLY A 43 -7.42 0.23 -17.06
C GLY A 43 -6.24 0.15 -16.07
N SER A 44 -6.37 -0.56 -14.95
CA SER A 44 -5.23 -0.91 -14.07
C SER A 44 -4.56 -2.20 -14.54
N LYS A 45 -5.32 -3.24 -14.93
CA LYS A 45 -4.78 -4.52 -15.48
C LYS A 45 -3.84 -4.36 -16.69
N ALA A 46 -4.09 -3.36 -17.56
CA ALA A 46 -3.26 -3.11 -18.75
C ALA A 46 -1.91 -2.43 -18.41
N ARG A 47 -1.85 -1.62 -17.34
CA ARG A 47 -0.61 -1.02 -16.82
C ARG A 47 0.09 -1.90 -15.77
N ASN A 48 -0.66 -2.73 -15.06
CA ASN A 48 -0.20 -3.57 -13.94
C ASN A 48 -0.17 -5.06 -14.32
N ARG A 49 0.35 -5.43 -15.50
CA ARG A 49 0.36 -6.81 -16.04
C ARG A 49 0.99 -7.90 -15.13
N ARG A 50 1.40 -7.58 -13.89
CA ARG A 50 1.99 -8.49 -12.90
C ARG A 50 1.36 -8.43 -11.51
N GLY A 51 0.21 -7.77 -11.31
CA GLY A 51 -0.36 -7.58 -9.96
C GLY A 51 0.50 -6.65 -9.08
N ALA A 52 1.21 -5.73 -9.72
CA ALA A 52 1.97 -4.66 -9.09
C ALA A 52 1.08 -3.41 -8.93
N MET A 53 1.33 -2.64 -7.87
CA MET A 53 0.64 -1.37 -7.59
C MET A 53 1.67 -0.26 -7.45
N SER A 54 1.39 0.93 -7.98
CA SER A 54 2.29 2.08 -7.79
C SER A 54 2.19 2.62 -6.36
N VAL A 55 3.29 3.20 -5.86
CA VAL A 55 3.34 3.86 -4.54
C VAL A 55 2.25 4.93 -4.41
N SER A 56 2.05 5.77 -5.43
CA SER A 56 1.02 6.82 -5.40
C SER A 56 -0.40 6.27 -5.32
N LEU A 57 -0.69 5.15 -5.99
CA LEU A 57 -2.00 4.50 -5.89
C LEU A 57 -2.18 3.88 -4.50
N PHE A 58 -1.14 3.22 -3.96
CA PHE A 58 -1.18 2.65 -2.62
C PHE A 58 -1.42 3.72 -1.56
N LYS A 59 -0.69 4.84 -1.60
CA LYS A 59 -0.91 6.00 -0.71
C LYS A 59 -2.33 6.58 -0.79
N LYS A 60 -3.02 6.43 -1.93
CA LYS A 60 -4.39 6.91 -2.12
C LYS A 60 -5.44 5.98 -1.49
N ILE A 61 -5.19 4.66 -1.48
CA ILE A 61 -6.12 3.66 -0.97
C ILE A 61 -5.83 3.25 0.49
N GLY A 62 -4.61 3.49 0.95
CA GLY A 62 -4.16 3.15 2.30
C GLY A 62 -4.14 4.35 3.24
N ARG A 63 -4.19 4.07 4.54
CA ARG A 63 -4.03 5.03 5.62
C ARG A 63 -2.57 5.05 6.06
N MET A 64 -1.99 6.24 6.26
CA MET A 64 -0.70 6.35 6.94
C MET A 64 -0.88 5.99 8.41
N VAL A 65 -0.24 4.91 8.85
CA VAL A 65 -0.33 4.40 10.23
C VAL A 65 0.88 4.76 11.07
N TRP A 66 1.97 5.17 10.42
CA TRP A 66 3.20 5.58 11.08
C TRP A 66 4.02 6.49 10.17
N GLU A 67 4.70 7.46 10.77
CA GLU A 67 5.68 8.34 10.15
C GLU A 67 6.76 8.69 11.17
N ARG A 68 8.02 8.73 10.73
CA ARG A 68 9.20 8.91 11.60
C ARG A 68 9.12 10.16 12.48
N ASP A 69 8.68 11.28 11.90
CA ASP A 69 8.75 12.60 12.55
C ASP A 69 7.40 13.05 13.14
N GLY A 70 6.41 12.15 13.16
CA GLY A 70 5.13 12.23 13.89
C GLY A 70 4.48 13.60 14.11
N ILE A 71 3.40 13.89 13.36
CA ILE A 71 2.18 14.39 13.99
C ILE A 71 1.08 13.38 13.67
N THR A 72 0.86 12.40 14.55
CA THR A 72 -0.34 11.56 14.48
C THR A 72 -1.48 12.33 15.14
N PRO A 73 -2.58 12.67 14.44
CA PRO A 73 -3.77 13.17 15.12
C PRO A 73 -4.30 12.07 16.02
N LEU A 74 -4.36 12.34 17.33
CA LEU A 74 -5.14 11.55 18.27
C LEU A 74 -6.61 11.73 17.90
N ASN A 75 -7.13 10.87 17.04
CA ASN A 75 -8.57 10.73 16.87
C ASN A 75 -9.00 9.51 17.69
N GLY A 76 -9.57 9.81 18.86
CA GLY A 76 -10.31 8.85 19.70
C GLY A 76 -11.70 8.56 19.16
#